data_AF-A0A9E7KLQ0-F1
#
_entry.id   AF-A0A9E7KLQ0-F1
#
_cell.length_a   1.000
_cell.length_b   1.000
_cell.length_c   1.000
_cell.angle_alpha   90.00
_cell.angle_beta   90.00
_cell.angle_gamma   90.00
#
_symmetry.space_group_name_H-M   'P 1'
#
loop_
_entity.id
_entity.type
_entity.pdbx_description
1 polymer ?
#
loop_
_entity_poly.entity_id
_entity_poly.type
_entity_poly.pdbx_seq_one_letter_code
_entity_poly.pdbx_strand_id
1 'polypeptide(L)'
;MKLLVLFFVLTSSFDISFSQRYNALFNFGDSLSDTGNVVISSLPYGMTYFGRATGRASDGRLVIDFIAEGIGLPHLPPNTAKNVSFHRGVNFAFIAAPALPFEFYHERGLSKGLWVSRSCCLPSAARRKDFLSKSLVVFGEFGGNDYNTGIFGGLPVLEVRSTFVPRITQAIAEGVERLIGLGAVDLIVPSVLPVGCFPLYLTLYSSSNPEDYGPRSGCARKLNALSWYHNALLRRQRNRLRQKYPTADYHAQVFDFALKPLKYGFKDGALRTCCGAAGMGRYNFNLRAKCDQNGPSVCPDPTTHVSWDGIHMTEAAHRIIVHFDAWPLPEAVGLPLLPPSTAKGKNFRRGANFAYTAATALEFGFFDRRGLSGKLWVNSSLSSQVRSFEKMMPSLCSSTQVCKAYLSRSLFIVGEFGGNDYNTAIFASRSMAEVNSYVPKVMRAIKFGVQRLIGHGAIDIVVPGMLPIGCFPLYLTLYGSSNKNDYTDIGCLRNYNDFAAHHNSFLQRVIYGLQRKYSWTRIRYADYYSPTLRFASNPTKYGFTGGALKACCGAGGSGKYNVNLGKVCAKRGSSVCKDPSTYVSWDGSHLTETAYNLIADGWLRGPYAKPSIMQWS
;
A
#
# COMPACT_ATOMS: atom_id res chain seq x y z
N MET A 1 -64.80 -23.83 -10.33
CA MET A 1 -63.46 -24.43 -10.13
C MET A 1 -62.41 -23.39 -10.52
N LYS A 2 -61.84 -22.67 -9.54
CA LYS A 2 -60.58 -21.91 -9.64
C LYS A 2 -60.11 -21.64 -8.21
N LEU A 3 -59.16 -22.44 -7.76
CA LEU A 3 -58.47 -22.33 -6.48
C LEU A 3 -57.51 -21.13 -6.58
N LEU A 4 -57.67 -20.12 -5.72
CA LEU A 4 -56.65 -19.08 -5.50
C LEU A 4 -55.66 -19.60 -4.46
N VAL A 5 -54.46 -19.94 -4.91
CA VAL A 5 -53.32 -20.24 -4.03
C VAL A 5 -52.66 -18.92 -3.65
N LEU A 6 -52.80 -18.50 -2.40
CA LEU A 6 -51.99 -17.42 -1.82
C LEU A 6 -50.56 -17.93 -1.60
N PHE A 7 -49.59 -17.37 -2.34
CA PHE A 7 -48.17 -17.50 -2.02
C PHE A 7 -47.82 -16.52 -0.89
N PHE A 8 -47.59 -17.05 0.31
CA PHE A 8 -46.88 -16.33 1.37
C PHE A 8 -45.41 -16.23 0.96
N VAL A 9 -45.00 -15.07 0.44
CA VAL A 9 -43.58 -14.73 0.32
C VAL A 9 -43.09 -14.33 1.71
N LEU A 10 -42.52 -15.30 2.44
CA LEU A 10 -41.65 -15.01 3.57
C LEU A 10 -40.40 -14.31 3.02
N THR A 11 -40.44 -12.97 2.95
CA THR A 11 -39.21 -12.18 2.85
C THR A 11 -38.47 -12.35 4.17
N SER A 12 -37.61 -13.36 4.26
CA SER A 12 -36.52 -13.33 5.23
C SER A 12 -35.65 -12.13 4.87
N SER A 13 -35.85 -11.02 5.57
CA SER A 13 -34.87 -9.95 5.63
C SER A 13 -33.59 -10.58 6.18
N PHE A 14 -32.71 -11.01 5.28
CA PHE A 14 -31.32 -11.21 5.62
C PHE A 14 -30.78 -9.80 5.90
N ASP A 15 -30.94 -9.35 7.15
CA ASP A 15 -30.06 -8.34 7.69
C ASP A 15 -28.65 -8.92 7.59
N ILE A 16 -27.91 -8.52 6.55
CA ILE A 16 -26.47 -8.63 6.53
C ILE A 16 -26.00 -7.67 7.62
N SER A 17 -26.03 -8.15 8.86
CA SER A 17 -25.34 -7.53 9.97
C SER A 17 -23.85 -7.61 9.63
N PHE A 18 -23.33 -6.55 9.00
CA PHE A 18 -21.91 -6.30 9.01
C PHE A 18 -21.52 -6.27 10.49
N SER A 19 -20.83 -7.30 10.95
CA SER A 19 -20.26 -7.34 12.30
C SER A 19 -19.45 -6.05 12.50
N GLN A 20 -19.96 -5.15 13.33
CA GLN A 20 -19.30 -3.89 13.66
C GLN A 20 -17.96 -4.23 14.33
N ARG A 21 -16.87 -4.07 13.57
CA ARG A 21 -15.51 -4.41 14.02
C ARG A 21 -15.01 -3.52 15.16
N TYR A 22 -15.47 -2.27 15.22
CA TYR A 22 -15.05 -1.28 16.22
C TYR A 22 -16.23 -0.70 16.99
N ASN A 23 -16.07 -0.60 18.31
CA ASN A 23 -17.06 0.01 19.21
C ASN A 23 -17.00 1.54 19.18
N ALA A 24 -15.80 2.10 18.98
CA ALA A 24 -15.54 3.53 18.99
C ALA A 24 -14.34 3.91 18.11
N LEU A 25 -14.28 5.19 17.75
CA LEU A 25 -13.19 5.82 17.02
C LEU A 25 -12.61 6.95 17.88
N PHE A 26 -11.29 7.02 18.03
CA PHE A 26 -10.61 8.13 18.70
C PHE A 26 -9.66 8.78 17.73
N ASN A 27 -9.68 10.11 17.66
CA ASN A 27 -8.81 10.86 16.77
C ASN A 27 -7.97 11.88 17.54
N PHE A 28 -6.70 12.00 17.20
CA PHE A 28 -5.78 13.04 17.61
C PHE A 28 -5.16 13.63 16.34
N GLY A 29 -4.89 14.92 16.28
CA GLY A 29 -4.32 15.50 15.06
C GLY A 29 -4.42 17.01 15.04
N ASP A 30 -4.37 17.54 13.83
CA ASP A 30 -4.46 18.97 13.56
C ASP A 30 -5.68 19.34 12.71
N SER A 31 -5.59 20.42 11.94
CA SER A 31 -6.66 20.91 11.07
C SER A 31 -7.13 19.91 10.01
N LEU A 32 -6.32 18.93 9.61
CA LEU A 32 -6.71 17.91 8.63
C LEU A 32 -7.74 16.91 9.17
N SER A 33 -7.98 16.92 10.49
CA SER A 33 -8.94 16.04 11.13
C SER A 33 -9.73 16.70 12.26
N ASP A 34 -9.60 18.02 12.47
CA ASP A 34 -10.40 18.75 13.47
C ASP A 34 -11.87 18.86 13.01
N THR A 35 -12.79 18.33 13.81
CA THR A 35 -14.24 18.33 13.52
C THR A 35 -15.02 19.44 14.22
N GLY A 36 -14.33 20.45 14.75
CA GLY A 36 -14.92 21.67 15.32
C GLY A 36 -14.45 22.01 16.73
N ASN A 37 -13.26 21.56 17.14
CA ASN A 37 -12.61 22.02 18.36
C ASN A 37 -12.16 23.48 18.24
N VAL A 38 -11.72 23.89 17.05
CA VAL A 38 -11.54 25.30 16.67
C VAL A 38 -12.72 25.76 15.81
N VAL A 39 -13.26 26.94 16.13
CA VAL A 39 -14.47 27.46 15.49
C VAL A 39 -14.14 28.14 14.17
N ILE A 40 -14.45 27.47 13.06
CA ILE A 40 -14.65 28.07 11.74
C ILE A 40 -16.17 28.15 11.53
N SER A 41 -16.72 29.36 11.56
CA SER A 41 -18.18 29.60 11.69
C SER A 41 -18.85 30.19 10.45
N SER A 42 -18.12 30.46 9.38
CA SER A 42 -18.67 31.01 8.13
C SER A 42 -18.44 30.11 6.92
N LEU A 43 -19.37 30.21 5.97
CA LEU A 43 -19.16 29.72 4.60
C LEU A 43 -17.92 30.42 4.00
N PRO A 44 -17.21 29.79 3.05
CA PRO A 44 -17.58 28.57 2.30
C PRO A 44 -17.17 27.24 2.95
N TYR A 45 -16.64 27.24 4.18
CA TYR A 45 -16.30 25.99 4.87
C TYR A 45 -17.56 25.15 5.15
N GLY A 46 -17.52 23.86 4.80
CA GLY A 46 -18.65 22.93 4.95
C GLY A 46 -19.76 23.01 3.87
N MET A 47 -19.58 23.82 2.82
CA MET A 47 -20.59 24.03 1.77
C MET A 47 -21.00 22.79 0.96
N THR A 48 -20.14 21.79 0.76
CA THR A 48 -20.42 20.65 -0.13
C THR A 48 -21.30 19.58 0.50
N TYR A 49 -21.07 19.26 1.78
CA TYR A 49 -21.78 18.19 2.47
C TYR A 49 -22.72 18.70 3.57
N PHE A 50 -22.27 19.67 4.37
CA PHE A 50 -23.04 20.13 5.53
C PHE A 50 -24.00 21.29 5.19
N GLY A 51 -23.74 22.03 4.11
CA GLY A 51 -24.48 23.24 3.74
C GLY A 51 -24.30 24.41 4.71
N ARG A 52 -23.39 24.27 5.69
CA ARG A 52 -23.08 25.26 6.72
C ARG A 52 -21.68 25.01 7.28
N ALA A 53 -21.11 26.02 7.93
CA ALA A 53 -19.85 25.87 8.65
C ALA A 53 -20.01 24.95 9.87
N THR A 54 -19.05 24.04 10.04
CA THR A 54 -19.03 23.05 11.15
C THR A 54 -17.72 23.06 11.94
N GLY A 55 -16.84 24.02 11.68
CA GLY A 55 -15.49 24.06 12.27
C GLY A 55 -14.43 23.24 11.52
N ARG A 56 -14.80 22.51 10.47
CA ARG A 56 -13.86 21.78 9.60
C ARG A 56 -13.16 22.74 8.64
N ALA A 57 -11.84 22.63 8.54
CA ALA A 57 -11.02 23.41 7.60
C ALA A 57 -11.08 22.83 6.17
N SER A 58 -12.27 22.60 5.64
CA SER A 58 -12.50 22.08 4.28
C SER A 58 -13.86 22.56 3.75
N ASP A 59 -14.10 22.39 2.45
CA ASP A 59 -15.41 22.61 1.83
C ASP A 59 -16.46 21.60 2.33
N GLY A 60 -16.07 20.50 2.98
CA GLY A 60 -17.00 19.52 3.52
C GLY A 60 -16.40 18.59 4.56
N ARG A 61 -16.58 17.29 4.35
CA ARG A 61 -16.09 16.23 5.25
C ARG A 61 -14.56 16.10 5.22
N LEU A 62 -13.98 15.77 6.36
CA LEU A 62 -12.56 15.46 6.53
C LEU A 62 -12.31 13.96 6.42
N VAL A 63 -11.03 13.57 6.34
CA VAL A 63 -10.61 12.15 6.28
C VAL A 63 -11.21 11.35 7.42
N ILE A 64 -11.31 11.94 8.61
CA ILE A 64 -11.82 11.25 9.80
C ILE A 64 -13.33 10.96 9.71
N ASP A 65 -14.09 11.80 9.00
CA ASP A 65 -15.52 11.58 8.78
C ASP A 65 -15.75 10.39 7.85
N PHE A 66 -14.97 10.30 6.77
CA PHE A 66 -15.00 9.16 5.85
C PHE A 66 -14.54 7.86 6.52
N ILE A 67 -13.55 7.91 7.43
CA ILE A 67 -13.15 6.75 8.23
C ILE A 67 -14.32 6.30 9.11
N ALA A 68 -14.97 7.22 9.82
CA ALA A 68 -16.10 6.92 10.70
C ALA A 68 -17.25 6.27 9.92
N GLU A 69 -17.64 6.86 8.78
CA GLU A 69 -18.65 6.30 7.87
C GLU A 69 -18.26 4.89 7.39
N GLY A 70 -17.01 4.70 6.96
CA GLY A 70 -16.51 3.42 6.43
C GLY A 70 -16.50 2.27 7.45
N ILE A 71 -16.46 2.58 8.75
CA ILE A 71 -16.52 1.59 9.84
C ILE A 71 -17.88 1.53 10.55
N GLY A 72 -18.89 2.23 10.02
CA GLY A 72 -20.26 2.24 10.57
C GLY A 72 -20.38 2.98 11.91
N LEU A 73 -19.57 4.00 12.13
CA LEU A 73 -19.63 4.89 13.30
C LEU A 73 -20.13 6.29 12.90
N PRO A 74 -20.79 7.02 13.82
CA PRO A 74 -21.19 8.40 13.57
C PRO A 74 -19.97 9.32 13.43
N HIS A 75 -20.14 10.47 12.76
CA HIS A 75 -19.12 11.52 12.72
C HIS A 75 -18.72 11.92 14.14
N LEU A 76 -17.41 12.07 14.39
CA LEU A 76 -16.92 12.29 15.74
C LEU A 76 -17.25 13.70 16.24
N PRO A 77 -17.80 13.82 17.46
CA PRO A 77 -17.93 15.11 18.10
C PRO A 77 -16.54 15.64 18.51
N PRO A 78 -16.33 16.97 18.43
CA PRO A 78 -15.16 17.61 19.04
C PRO A 78 -15.17 17.40 20.56
N ASN A 79 -14.00 17.28 21.19
CA ASN A 79 -13.89 17.07 22.64
C ASN A 79 -14.36 18.29 23.46
N THR A 80 -14.55 19.44 22.82
CA THR A 80 -15.16 20.65 23.39
C THR A 80 -16.69 20.67 23.33
N ALA A 81 -17.32 19.72 22.63
CA ALA A 81 -18.77 19.67 22.50
C ALA A 81 -19.46 19.47 23.86
N LYS A 82 -20.50 20.27 24.12
CA LYS A 82 -21.34 20.17 25.33
C LYS A 82 -22.53 19.26 25.05
N ASN A 83 -22.98 18.53 26.08
CA ASN A 83 -24.18 17.70 26.04
C ASN A 83 -24.17 16.59 24.97
N VAL A 84 -22.99 16.05 24.64
CA VAL A 84 -22.82 14.90 23.73
C VAL A 84 -22.25 13.70 24.45
N SER A 85 -22.58 12.50 23.98
CA SER A 85 -21.99 11.25 24.49
C SER A 85 -20.74 10.88 23.69
N PHE A 86 -19.65 10.55 24.38
CA PHE A 86 -18.39 10.08 23.77
C PHE A 86 -18.28 8.55 23.68
N HIS A 87 -19.37 7.83 23.95
CA HIS A 87 -19.34 6.36 24.03
C HIS A 87 -19.07 5.66 22.69
N ARG A 88 -19.24 6.38 21.57
CA ARG A 88 -18.94 5.92 20.19
C ARG A 88 -17.66 6.55 19.63
N GLY A 89 -16.94 7.32 20.44
CA GLY A 89 -15.74 8.03 20.02
C GLY A 89 -15.76 9.52 20.32
N VAL A 90 -14.58 10.13 20.24
CA VAL A 90 -14.35 11.57 20.41
C VAL A 90 -13.14 12.03 19.60
N ASN A 91 -13.18 13.28 19.14
CA ASN A 91 -12.09 13.90 18.39
C ASN A 91 -11.31 14.92 19.22
N PHE A 92 -10.01 14.68 19.39
CA PHE A 92 -9.06 15.52 20.10
C PHE A 92 -8.16 16.35 19.16
N ALA A 93 -8.42 16.36 17.86
CA ALA A 93 -7.64 17.15 16.92
C ALA A 93 -7.96 18.66 17.04
N PHE A 94 -6.93 19.51 16.99
CA PHE A 94 -7.08 20.97 17.05
C PHE A 94 -6.35 21.61 15.87
N ILE A 95 -7.01 22.53 15.16
CA ILE A 95 -6.35 23.35 14.13
C ILE A 95 -5.03 23.92 14.66
N ALA A 96 -3.97 23.80 13.84
CA ALA A 96 -2.59 24.23 14.13
C ALA A 96 -1.84 23.48 15.24
N ALA A 97 -2.33 22.34 15.73
CA ALA A 97 -1.62 21.55 16.73
C ALA A 97 -0.24 21.06 16.21
N PRO A 98 0.87 21.34 16.93
CA PRO A 98 2.18 20.74 16.65
C PRO A 98 2.32 19.35 17.30
N ALA A 99 3.29 18.58 16.83
CA ALA A 99 3.72 17.35 17.52
C ALA A 99 4.56 17.64 18.77
N LEU A 100 5.36 18.71 18.72
CA LEU A 100 6.30 19.08 19.78
C LEU A 100 5.63 19.92 20.88
N PRO A 101 6.10 19.79 22.13
CA PRO A 101 5.54 20.53 23.26
C PRO A 101 5.92 22.02 23.20
N PHE A 102 5.16 22.87 23.91
CA PHE A 102 5.35 24.32 23.92
C PHE A 102 6.77 24.74 24.31
N GLU A 103 7.36 24.05 25.29
CA GLU A 103 8.69 24.30 25.83
C GLU A 103 9.76 24.23 24.73
N PHE A 104 9.62 23.30 23.78
CA PHE A 104 10.54 23.15 22.66
C PHE A 104 10.65 24.44 21.82
N TYR A 105 9.52 25.13 21.64
CA TYR A 105 9.43 26.37 20.88
C TYR A 105 9.80 27.59 21.73
N HIS A 106 9.39 27.61 22.99
CA HIS A 106 9.69 28.71 23.90
C HIS A 106 11.20 28.91 24.10
N GLU A 107 11.94 27.81 24.32
CA GLU A 107 13.41 27.82 24.44
C GLU A 107 14.12 28.35 23.19
N ARG A 108 13.46 28.36 22.03
CA ARG A 108 14.01 28.78 20.74
C ARG A 108 13.50 30.14 20.28
N GLY A 109 12.75 30.86 21.13
CA GLY A 109 12.14 32.14 20.78
C GLY A 109 10.98 32.05 19.78
N LEU A 110 10.44 30.84 19.53
CA LEU A 110 9.41 30.56 18.52
C LEU A 110 8.00 30.43 19.10
N SER A 111 7.76 30.91 20.33
CA SER A 111 6.49 30.66 21.04
C SER A 111 5.32 31.59 20.66
N LYS A 112 5.55 32.66 19.90
CA LYS A 112 4.49 33.58 19.46
C LYS A 112 3.58 32.90 18.42
N GLY A 113 2.38 32.48 18.82
CA GLY A 113 1.34 31.93 17.94
C GLY A 113 0.91 30.48 18.23
N LEU A 114 1.46 29.84 19.26
CA LEU A 114 1.07 28.47 19.65
C LEU A 114 -0.22 28.46 20.48
N TRP A 115 -1.18 27.63 20.07
CA TRP A 115 -2.41 27.36 20.81
C TRP A 115 -2.38 25.91 21.31
N VAL A 116 -2.28 25.68 22.63
CA VAL A 116 -2.55 24.34 23.22
C VAL A 116 -3.19 24.50 24.60
N SER A 117 -4.42 24.00 24.78
CA SER A 117 -4.98 23.80 26.12
C SER A 117 -6.07 22.71 26.15
N ARG A 118 -5.88 21.78 27.09
CA ARG A 118 -6.81 20.83 27.74
C ARG A 118 -6.93 19.39 27.21
N SER A 119 -6.70 18.46 28.15
CA SER A 119 -7.00 17.03 28.10
C SER A 119 -8.41 16.76 28.65
N CYS A 120 -9.18 15.83 28.07
CA CYS A 120 -10.42 15.33 28.67
C CYS A 120 -10.65 13.82 28.43
N CYS A 121 -10.98 13.15 29.54
CA CYS A 121 -11.99 12.10 29.71
C CYS A 121 -11.77 10.73 29.05
N LEU A 122 -10.88 9.93 29.62
CA LEU A 122 -10.87 8.47 29.46
C LEU A 122 -11.62 7.78 30.62
N PRO A 123 -12.30 6.64 30.39
CA PRO A 123 -12.93 5.84 31.44
C PRO A 123 -11.95 5.36 32.53
N SER A 124 -12.48 4.85 33.65
CA SER A 124 -11.69 4.26 34.74
C SER A 124 -10.76 3.14 34.24
N ALA A 125 -9.60 2.97 34.90
CA ALA A 125 -8.45 2.21 34.39
C ALA A 125 -8.77 0.75 33.99
N ALA A 126 -9.66 0.05 34.72
CA ALA A 126 -9.99 -1.35 34.46
C ALA A 126 -10.88 -1.57 33.21
N ARG A 127 -11.77 -0.63 32.87
CA ARG A 127 -12.61 -0.71 31.65
C ARG A 127 -11.91 -0.15 30.41
N ARG A 128 -10.83 0.62 30.61
CA ARG A 128 -10.11 1.35 29.56
C ARG A 128 -9.45 0.43 28.54
N LYS A 129 -8.78 -0.64 28.99
CA LYS A 129 -8.01 -1.54 28.12
C LYS A 129 -8.90 -2.41 27.22
N ASP A 130 -9.99 -2.97 27.77
CA ASP A 130 -10.95 -3.73 26.96
C ASP A 130 -11.63 -2.83 25.92
N PHE A 131 -12.04 -1.63 26.33
CA PHE A 131 -12.69 -0.68 25.43
C PHE A 131 -11.77 -0.23 24.27
N LEU A 132 -10.54 0.18 24.58
CA LEU A 132 -9.57 0.62 23.56
C LEU A 132 -9.10 -0.51 22.65
N SER A 133 -9.06 -1.76 23.13
CA SER A 133 -8.69 -2.89 22.27
C SER A 133 -9.74 -3.23 21.19
N LYS A 134 -10.97 -2.72 21.36
CA LYS A 134 -12.09 -2.82 20.40
C LYS A 134 -12.39 -1.48 19.72
N SER A 135 -11.47 -0.52 19.79
CA SER A 135 -11.59 0.80 19.19
C SER A 135 -10.53 1.02 18.12
N LEU A 136 -10.85 1.83 17.11
CA LEU A 136 -9.85 2.33 16.16
C LEU A 136 -9.28 3.64 16.70
N VAL A 137 -7.96 3.78 16.72
CA VAL A 137 -7.29 5.02 17.15
C VAL A 137 -6.54 5.63 15.98
N VAL A 138 -6.93 6.83 15.56
CA VAL A 138 -6.24 7.62 14.55
C VAL A 138 -5.37 8.64 15.27
N PHE A 139 -4.05 8.47 15.15
CA PHE A 139 -3.08 9.45 15.57
C PHE A 139 -2.65 10.20 14.31
N GLY A 140 -3.46 11.18 13.92
CA GLY A 140 -3.51 11.89 12.65
C GLY A 140 -2.20 12.53 12.18
N GLU A 141 -2.28 13.36 11.15
CA GLU A 141 -1.07 13.98 10.61
C GLU A 141 -0.49 14.99 11.59
N PHE A 142 0.81 14.89 11.83
CA PHE A 142 1.57 15.74 12.72
C PHE A 142 2.91 16.05 12.07
N GLY A 143 3.32 17.31 12.13
CA GLY A 143 4.60 17.78 11.61
C GLY A 143 4.47 19.01 10.71
N GLY A 144 3.37 19.15 9.94
CA GLY A 144 3.13 20.32 9.10
C GLY A 144 3.22 21.64 9.88
N ASN A 145 2.55 21.72 11.03
CA ASN A 145 2.56 22.91 11.90
C ASN A 145 3.91 23.16 12.56
N ASP A 146 4.65 22.09 12.90
CA ASP A 146 6.01 22.20 13.43
C ASP A 146 6.98 22.78 12.37
N TYR A 147 6.84 22.37 11.10
CA TYR A 147 7.61 22.97 10.00
C TYR A 147 7.26 24.43 9.81
N ASN A 148 5.96 24.74 9.76
CA ASN A 148 5.46 26.10 9.58
C ASN A 148 6.02 27.03 10.66
N THR A 149 6.06 26.58 11.92
CA THR A 149 6.59 27.37 13.03
C THR A 149 8.07 27.70 12.84
N GLY A 150 8.89 26.71 12.44
CA GLY A 150 10.31 26.95 12.18
C GLY A 150 10.54 27.83 10.94
N ILE A 151 9.89 27.49 9.83
CA ILE A 151 10.08 28.14 8.52
C ILE A 151 9.57 29.59 8.56
N PHE A 152 8.36 29.83 9.07
CA PHE A 152 7.82 31.20 9.19
C PHE A 152 8.46 31.99 10.34
N GLY A 153 9.10 31.31 11.29
CA GLY A 153 10.00 31.91 12.26
C GLY A 153 11.36 32.35 11.70
N GLY A 154 11.61 32.12 10.40
CA GLY A 154 12.83 32.54 9.71
C GLY A 154 13.94 31.50 9.64
N LEU A 155 13.71 30.27 10.13
CA LEU A 155 14.72 29.21 10.06
C LEU A 155 14.85 28.66 8.63
N PRO A 156 16.08 28.37 8.15
CA PRO A 156 16.29 27.68 6.90
C PRO A 156 15.63 26.31 6.88
N VAL A 157 15.04 25.92 5.74
CA VAL A 157 14.42 24.60 5.52
C VAL A 157 15.35 23.43 5.91
N LEU A 158 16.66 23.57 5.66
CA LEU A 158 17.63 22.53 6.01
C LEU A 158 17.80 22.38 7.53
N GLU A 159 17.71 23.47 8.27
CA GLU A 159 17.80 23.47 9.73
C GLU A 159 16.54 22.88 10.36
N VAL A 160 15.36 23.24 9.85
CA VAL A 160 14.10 22.61 10.24
C VAL A 160 14.16 21.09 9.96
N ARG A 161 14.71 20.69 8.82
CA ARG A 161 14.92 19.27 8.48
C ARG A 161 15.80 18.55 9.50
N SER A 162 16.91 19.13 9.91
CA SER A 162 17.89 18.46 10.78
C SER A 162 17.53 18.51 12.27
N THR A 163 16.83 19.55 12.73
CA THR A 163 16.59 19.78 14.16
C THR A 163 15.15 19.50 14.62
N PHE A 164 14.14 19.68 13.75
CA PHE A 164 12.73 19.47 14.10
C PHE A 164 12.29 18.05 13.74
N VAL A 165 12.51 17.62 12.48
CA VAL A 165 11.97 16.35 11.95
C VAL A 165 12.30 15.12 12.83
N PRO A 166 13.54 14.91 13.31
CA PRO A 166 13.81 13.77 14.20
C PRO A 166 13.00 13.82 15.49
N ARG A 167 12.88 14.99 16.11
CA ARG A 167 12.13 15.18 17.36
C ARG A 167 10.62 15.02 17.16
N ILE A 168 10.08 15.53 16.05
CA ILE A 168 8.67 15.37 15.67
C ILE A 168 8.35 13.87 15.57
N THR A 169 9.11 13.12 14.78
CA THR A 169 8.84 11.68 14.59
C THR A 169 9.02 10.87 15.86
N GLN A 170 9.93 11.29 16.75
CA GLN A 170 10.06 10.72 18.09
C GLN A 170 8.82 11.02 18.96
N ALA A 171 8.36 12.26 19.03
CA ALA A 171 7.19 12.66 19.81
C ALA A 171 5.92 11.92 19.35
N ILE A 172 5.75 11.76 18.03
CA ILE A 172 4.67 10.92 17.46
C ILE A 172 4.79 9.48 17.96
N ALA A 173 5.99 8.88 17.90
CA ALA A 173 6.20 7.51 18.35
C ALA A 173 5.90 7.31 19.84
N GLU A 174 6.29 8.28 20.68
CA GLU A 174 6.00 8.27 22.12
C GLU A 174 4.50 8.45 22.40
N GLY A 175 3.80 9.28 21.62
CA GLY A 175 2.34 9.42 21.68
C GLY A 175 1.62 8.11 21.37
N VAL A 176 2.03 7.45 20.29
CA VAL A 176 1.52 6.12 19.89
C VAL A 176 1.81 5.06 20.96
N GLU A 177 3.02 5.06 21.51
CA GLU A 177 3.43 4.15 22.59
C GLU A 177 2.58 4.34 23.86
N ARG A 178 2.27 5.59 24.23
CA ARG A 178 1.35 5.90 25.33
C ARG A 178 -0.05 5.34 25.08
N LEU A 179 -0.58 5.47 23.86
CA LEU A 179 -1.90 4.94 23.49
C LEU A 179 -1.94 3.40 23.55
N ILE A 180 -0.87 2.73 23.14
CA ILE A 180 -0.72 1.28 23.29
C ILE A 180 -0.70 0.88 24.77
N GLY A 181 0.03 1.64 25.59
CA GLY A 181 0.05 1.45 27.05
C GLY A 181 -1.34 1.59 27.70
N LEU A 182 -2.22 2.42 27.13
CA LEU A 182 -3.61 2.57 27.56
C LEU A 182 -4.54 1.45 27.06
N GLY A 183 -4.12 0.67 26.06
CA GLY A 183 -4.85 -0.49 25.54
C GLY A 183 -5.22 -0.42 24.06
N ALA A 184 -4.77 0.59 23.32
CA ALA A 184 -5.00 0.65 21.88
C ALA A 184 -4.21 -0.46 21.16
N VAL A 185 -4.87 -1.19 20.26
CA VAL A 185 -4.24 -2.28 19.49
C VAL A 185 -4.46 -2.17 17.98
N ASP A 186 -5.24 -1.20 17.52
CA ASP A 186 -5.47 -0.95 16.09
C ASP A 186 -5.34 0.56 15.86
N LEU A 187 -4.22 0.96 15.25
CA LEU A 187 -3.81 2.37 15.16
C LEU A 187 -3.53 2.79 13.71
N ILE A 188 -4.04 3.97 13.33
CA ILE A 188 -3.63 4.66 12.10
C ILE A 188 -2.64 5.75 12.49
N VAL A 189 -1.43 5.71 11.90
CA VAL A 189 -0.36 6.70 12.09
C VAL A 189 0.08 7.15 10.69
N PRO A 190 -0.62 8.15 10.10
CA PRO A 190 -0.41 8.56 8.73
C PRO A 190 0.95 9.22 8.54
N SER A 191 1.38 9.27 7.29
CA SER A 191 2.56 10.04 6.89
C SER A 191 2.22 11.54 6.87
N VAL A 192 3.21 12.41 6.67
CA VAL A 192 2.94 13.81 6.32
C VAL A 192 2.77 13.97 4.81
N LEU A 193 1.89 14.87 4.40
CA LEU A 193 1.70 15.27 3.00
C LEU A 193 3.00 15.85 2.41
N PRO A 194 3.22 15.76 1.08
CA PRO A 194 4.31 16.46 0.41
C PRO A 194 4.05 17.97 0.44
N VAL A 195 4.58 18.67 1.46
CA VAL A 195 4.26 20.08 1.75
C VAL A 195 4.70 21.04 0.65
N GLY A 196 5.69 20.66 -0.15
CA GLY A 196 6.10 21.40 -1.34
C GLY A 196 5.07 21.38 -2.47
N CYS A 197 3.98 20.62 -2.33
CA CYS A 197 2.83 20.69 -3.23
C CYS A 197 1.76 21.68 -2.77
N PHE A 198 1.88 22.26 -1.56
CA PHE A 198 0.86 23.17 -1.05
C PHE A 198 1.00 24.56 -1.69
N PRO A 199 -0.11 25.17 -2.13
CA PRO A 199 -0.10 26.50 -2.73
C PRO A 199 0.56 27.57 -1.85
N LEU A 200 0.41 27.49 -0.53
CA LEU A 200 1.10 28.37 0.43
C LEU A 200 2.62 28.37 0.21
N TYR A 201 3.21 27.18 0.26
CA TYR A 201 4.65 26.99 0.13
C TYR A 201 5.17 27.36 -1.26
N LEU A 202 4.42 26.97 -2.30
CA LEU A 202 4.75 27.27 -3.69
C LEU A 202 4.70 28.77 -3.99
N THR A 203 3.83 29.52 -3.30
CA THR A 203 3.72 30.97 -3.43
C THR A 203 4.82 31.69 -2.67
N LEU A 204 5.07 31.32 -1.41
CA LEU A 204 6.05 32.00 -0.55
C LEU A 204 7.51 31.69 -0.89
N TYR A 205 7.78 30.49 -1.41
CA TYR A 205 9.13 30.01 -1.70
C TYR A 205 9.30 29.65 -3.18
N SER A 206 8.71 30.46 -4.06
CA SER A 206 8.85 30.27 -5.50
C SER A 206 10.30 30.44 -5.96
N SER A 207 10.70 29.67 -6.98
CA SER A 207 12.00 29.73 -7.63
C SER A 207 11.80 29.93 -9.13
N SER A 208 12.68 30.68 -9.77
CA SER A 208 12.73 30.81 -11.22
C SER A 208 13.37 29.60 -11.90
N ASN A 209 14.09 28.75 -11.15
CA ASN A 209 14.76 27.57 -11.68
C ASN A 209 13.79 26.38 -11.79
N PRO A 210 13.50 25.85 -12.99
CA PRO A 210 12.61 24.70 -13.17
C PRO A 210 13.07 23.43 -12.44
N GLU A 211 14.39 23.25 -12.24
CA GLU A 211 14.94 22.06 -11.58
C GLU A 211 14.61 21.96 -10.09
N ASP A 212 14.19 23.06 -9.47
CA ASP A 212 13.73 23.10 -8.09
C ASP A 212 12.34 22.46 -7.92
N TYR A 213 11.66 22.13 -9.02
CA TYR A 213 10.34 21.54 -9.05
C TYR A 213 10.35 20.12 -9.60
N GLY A 214 9.41 19.29 -9.15
CA GLY A 214 9.21 17.97 -9.73
C GLY A 214 8.71 18.09 -11.17
N PRO A 215 9.35 17.45 -12.17
CA PRO A 215 9.04 17.69 -13.59
C PRO A 215 7.62 17.26 -14.00
N ARG A 216 6.98 16.36 -13.23
CA ARG A 216 5.59 15.91 -13.46
C ARG A 216 4.60 16.48 -12.46
N SER A 217 5.02 16.73 -11.21
CA SER A 217 4.13 17.16 -10.15
C SER A 217 4.03 18.67 -10.03
N GLY A 218 5.06 19.41 -10.45
CA GLY A 218 5.19 20.86 -10.23
C GLY A 218 5.41 21.26 -8.77
N CYS A 219 5.60 20.30 -7.87
CA CYS A 219 5.83 20.56 -6.45
C CYS A 219 7.29 20.92 -6.17
N ALA A 220 7.55 21.79 -5.19
CA ALA A 220 8.89 22.19 -4.77
C ALA A 220 9.67 21.02 -4.13
N ARG A 221 10.80 20.62 -4.75
CA ARG A 221 11.62 19.48 -4.33
C ARG A 221 12.25 19.69 -2.96
N LYS A 222 12.77 20.90 -2.70
CA LYS A 222 13.44 21.24 -1.43
C LYS A 222 12.51 21.13 -0.23
N LEU A 223 11.26 21.56 -0.39
CA LEU A 223 10.24 21.48 0.66
C LEU A 223 9.70 20.06 0.82
N ASN A 224 9.46 19.35 -0.29
CA ASN A 224 9.10 17.94 -0.22
C ASN A 224 10.18 17.07 0.42
N ALA A 225 11.46 17.48 0.39
CA ALA A 225 12.52 16.80 1.10
C ALA A 225 12.32 16.76 2.64
N LEU A 226 11.60 17.73 3.22
CA LEU A 226 11.14 17.65 4.61
C LEU A 226 10.18 16.47 4.80
N SER A 227 9.12 16.44 4.00
CA SER A 227 8.11 15.38 4.04
C SER A 227 8.70 13.99 3.81
N TRP A 228 9.60 13.86 2.83
CA TRP A 228 10.26 12.57 2.54
C TRP A 228 11.14 12.10 3.70
N TYR A 229 11.91 13.02 4.30
CA TYR A 229 12.77 12.70 5.44
C TYR A 229 11.94 12.34 6.68
N HIS A 230 10.89 13.11 6.98
CA HIS A 230 9.93 12.79 8.04
C HIS A 230 9.35 11.40 7.83
N ASN A 231 8.79 11.15 6.64
CA ASN A 231 8.11 9.88 6.36
C ASN A 231 9.07 8.68 6.43
N ALA A 232 10.35 8.88 6.09
CA ALA A 232 11.38 7.86 6.27
C ALA A 232 11.66 7.57 7.76
N LEU A 233 11.81 8.60 8.60
CA LEU A 233 12.02 8.42 10.03
C LEU A 233 10.77 7.85 10.73
N LEU A 234 9.58 8.32 10.38
CA LEU A 234 8.33 7.81 10.94
C LEU A 234 8.11 6.34 10.58
N ARG A 235 8.46 5.91 9.35
CA ARG A 235 8.49 4.47 8.98
C ARG A 235 9.42 3.66 9.89
N ARG A 236 10.62 4.19 10.21
CA ARG A 236 11.54 3.53 11.15
C ARG A 236 10.95 3.43 12.55
N GLN A 237 10.31 4.51 13.04
CA GLN A 237 9.65 4.51 14.34
C GLN A 237 8.48 3.51 14.40
N ARG A 238 7.63 3.45 13.37
CA ARG A 238 6.56 2.44 13.29
C ARG A 238 7.11 1.02 13.26
N ASN A 239 8.19 0.76 12.52
CA ASN A 239 8.84 -0.56 12.51
C ASN A 239 9.39 -0.93 13.90
N ARG A 240 9.99 0.02 14.63
CA ARG A 240 10.42 -0.17 16.03
C ARG A 240 9.24 -0.51 16.93
N LEU A 241 8.14 0.23 16.83
CA LEU A 241 6.92 -0.01 17.61
C LEU A 241 6.28 -1.36 17.27
N ARG A 242 6.23 -1.76 16.00
CA ARG A 242 5.76 -3.09 15.55
C ARG A 242 6.59 -4.23 16.15
N GLN A 243 7.90 -4.06 16.26
CA GLN A 243 8.77 -5.06 16.89
C GLN A 243 8.56 -5.11 18.41
N LYS A 244 8.41 -3.95 19.05
CA LYS A 244 8.22 -3.84 20.51
C LYS A 244 6.82 -4.30 20.96
N TYR A 245 5.80 -4.03 20.16
CA TYR A 245 4.39 -4.34 20.44
C TYR A 245 3.77 -5.10 19.25
N PRO A 246 4.12 -6.38 19.06
CA PRO A 246 3.69 -7.18 17.91
C PRO A 246 2.19 -7.50 17.90
N THR A 247 1.48 -7.21 18.99
CA THR A 247 0.03 -7.39 19.12
C THR A 247 -0.78 -6.19 18.66
N ALA A 248 -0.14 -5.03 18.45
CA ALA A 248 -0.78 -3.84 17.91
C ALA A 248 -0.62 -3.81 16.37
N ASP A 249 -1.68 -3.45 15.66
CA ASP A 249 -1.66 -3.15 14.23
C ASP A 249 -1.42 -1.66 14.01
N TYR A 250 -0.71 -1.35 12.92
CA TYR A 250 -0.31 0.02 12.59
C TYR A 250 -0.52 0.25 11.12
N HIS A 251 -1.35 1.21 10.75
CA HIS A 251 -1.64 1.53 9.37
C HIS A 251 -1.03 2.89 8.99
N ALA A 252 -0.58 3.04 7.74
CA ALA A 252 0.00 4.26 7.23
C ALA A 252 -0.68 4.70 5.93
N GLN A 253 -1.24 5.90 5.93
CA GLN A 253 -1.76 6.52 4.72
C GLN A 253 -0.61 7.11 3.88
N VAL A 254 -0.69 6.97 2.56
CA VAL A 254 0.24 7.55 1.59
C VAL A 254 -0.50 8.52 0.67
N PHE A 255 -0.01 9.76 0.61
CA PHE A 255 -0.66 10.84 -0.12
C PHE A 255 -0.13 10.97 -1.57
N ASP A 256 -0.17 9.88 -2.36
CA ASP A 256 0.29 9.92 -3.76
C ASP A 256 -0.57 10.85 -4.64
N PHE A 257 -1.83 11.09 -4.26
CA PHE A 257 -2.73 11.97 -5.01
C PHE A 257 -2.24 13.42 -5.08
N ALA A 258 -1.47 13.90 -4.10
CA ALA A 258 -0.86 15.23 -4.15
C ALA A 258 0.28 15.30 -5.19
N LEU A 259 0.96 14.18 -5.46
CA LEU A 259 2.04 14.09 -6.46
C LEU A 259 1.53 13.71 -7.86
N LYS A 260 0.41 12.98 -7.93
CA LYS A 260 -0.22 12.48 -9.17
C LYS A 260 -1.71 12.85 -9.25
N PRO A 261 -2.07 14.13 -9.11
CA PRO A 261 -3.45 14.64 -9.03
C PRO A 261 -4.36 14.13 -10.15
N LEU A 262 -3.88 14.16 -11.39
CA LEU A 262 -4.63 13.75 -12.58
C LEU A 262 -5.04 12.28 -12.54
N LYS A 263 -4.25 11.41 -11.90
CA LYS A 263 -4.57 9.98 -11.72
C LYS A 263 -5.87 9.81 -10.92
N TYR A 264 -6.15 10.74 -10.02
CA TYR A 264 -7.28 10.68 -9.08
C TYR A 264 -8.43 11.60 -9.47
N GLY A 265 -8.42 12.15 -10.69
CA GLY A 265 -9.52 12.98 -11.21
C GLY A 265 -9.39 14.48 -10.92
N PHE A 266 -8.31 14.93 -10.27
CA PHE A 266 -8.06 16.35 -10.01
C PHE A 266 -7.51 17.07 -11.23
N LYS A 267 -8.40 17.45 -12.15
CA LYS A 267 -8.06 17.99 -13.46
C LYS A 267 -7.63 19.46 -13.45
N ASP A 268 -8.17 20.25 -12.53
CA ASP A 268 -8.06 21.73 -12.60
C ASP A 268 -7.08 22.32 -11.57
N GLY A 269 -6.75 21.60 -10.49
CA GLY A 269 -5.97 22.21 -9.42
C GLY A 269 -5.32 21.26 -8.43
N ALA A 270 -4.23 20.63 -8.83
CA ALA A 270 -3.34 19.95 -7.89
C ALA A 270 -2.60 20.91 -6.96
N LEU A 271 -2.10 22.00 -7.55
CA LEU A 271 -1.30 23.03 -6.92
C LEU A 271 -2.02 24.38 -6.89
N ARG A 272 -3.27 24.43 -7.35
CA ARG A 272 -4.13 25.61 -7.30
C ARG A 272 -5.14 25.44 -6.18
N THR A 273 -5.44 26.52 -5.49
CA THR A 273 -6.51 26.56 -4.47
C THR A 273 -7.86 26.71 -5.14
N CYS A 274 -8.86 25.97 -4.64
CA CYS A 274 -10.24 26.16 -5.07
C CYS A 274 -10.82 27.44 -4.48
N CYS A 275 -10.72 27.61 -3.16
CA CYS A 275 -11.09 28.85 -2.49
C CYS A 275 -9.83 29.72 -2.33
N GLY A 276 -9.77 30.79 -3.09
CA GLY A 276 -8.58 31.62 -3.21
C GLY A 276 -8.89 32.99 -3.79
N ALA A 277 -7.88 33.82 -4.01
CA ALA A 277 -8.08 35.14 -4.56
C ALA A 277 -8.07 35.09 -6.10
N ALA A 278 -9.24 35.13 -6.74
CA ALA A 278 -9.37 35.08 -8.20
C ALA A 278 -8.38 36.03 -8.90
N GLY A 279 -7.70 35.51 -9.91
CA GLY A 279 -6.72 36.27 -10.70
C GLY A 279 -5.32 36.37 -10.08
N MET A 280 -5.09 35.83 -8.88
CA MET A 280 -3.79 35.94 -8.20
C MET A 280 -2.86 34.77 -8.52
N GLY A 281 -2.04 34.97 -9.56
CA GLY A 281 -0.86 34.15 -9.85
C GLY A 281 -1.15 32.68 -10.21
N ARG A 282 -0.06 31.91 -10.29
CA ARG A 282 -0.10 30.51 -10.76
C ARG A 282 -0.91 29.57 -9.85
N TYR A 283 -0.96 29.86 -8.56
CA TYR A 283 -1.50 28.95 -7.53
C TYR A 283 -2.84 29.41 -6.92
N ASN A 284 -3.39 30.56 -7.36
CA ASN A 284 -4.65 31.14 -6.86
C ASN A 284 -4.66 31.45 -5.35
N PHE A 285 -3.49 31.57 -4.71
CA PHE A 285 -3.35 31.70 -3.26
C PHE A 285 -2.90 33.10 -2.84
N ASN A 286 -3.49 33.60 -1.75
CA ASN A 286 -3.08 34.85 -1.10
C ASN A 286 -3.15 34.73 0.42
N LEU A 287 -2.03 34.95 1.11
CA LEU A 287 -1.94 34.86 2.56
C LEU A 287 -2.86 35.88 3.29
N ARG A 288 -3.20 36.99 2.63
CA ARG A 288 -4.04 38.06 3.21
C ARG A 288 -5.53 37.93 2.87
N ALA A 289 -5.92 36.98 2.01
CA ALA A 289 -7.31 36.82 1.59
C ALA A 289 -7.80 35.42 1.98
N LYS A 290 -8.31 35.31 3.21
CA LYS A 290 -8.81 34.05 3.76
C LYS A 290 -10.22 33.75 3.29
N CYS A 291 -10.52 32.49 3.06
CA CYS A 291 -11.78 32.01 2.50
C CYS A 291 -13.03 32.42 3.28
N ASP A 292 -12.90 32.62 4.59
CA ASP A 292 -13.96 33.06 5.49
C ASP A 292 -14.14 34.59 5.53
N GLN A 293 -13.43 35.35 4.67
CA GLN A 293 -13.44 36.82 4.61
C GLN A 293 -13.91 37.33 3.24
N ASN A 294 -14.22 38.62 3.15
CA ASN A 294 -14.55 39.27 1.87
C ASN A 294 -13.33 39.31 0.94
N GLY A 295 -13.47 38.84 -0.30
CA GLY A 295 -12.45 38.97 -1.35
C GLY A 295 -12.16 37.67 -2.12
N PRO A 296 -11.95 36.52 -1.46
CA PRO A 296 -11.76 35.25 -2.16
C PRO A 296 -12.99 34.78 -2.93
N SER A 297 -12.74 34.04 -4.01
CA SER A 297 -13.72 33.34 -4.81
C SER A 297 -13.56 31.83 -4.65
N VAL A 298 -14.67 31.12 -4.56
CA VAL A 298 -14.69 29.65 -4.62
C VAL A 298 -14.69 29.21 -6.09
N CYS A 299 -13.92 28.17 -6.41
CA CYS A 299 -13.91 27.57 -7.73
C CYS A 299 -15.28 26.93 -8.06
N PRO A 300 -15.65 26.79 -9.36
CA PRO A 300 -16.96 26.23 -9.72
C PRO A 300 -17.17 24.78 -9.28
N ASP A 301 -16.12 23.97 -9.26
CA ASP A 301 -16.15 22.56 -8.87
C ASP A 301 -14.99 22.21 -7.93
N PRO A 302 -15.22 22.13 -6.61
CA PRO A 302 -14.20 21.73 -5.64
C PRO A 302 -13.67 20.31 -5.86
N THR A 303 -14.40 19.43 -6.56
CA THR A 303 -13.99 18.03 -6.76
C THR A 303 -12.81 17.87 -7.71
N THR A 304 -12.48 18.90 -8.49
CA THR A 304 -11.35 18.90 -9.41
C THR A 304 -10.06 19.43 -8.80
N HIS A 305 -10.09 19.84 -7.52
CA HIS A 305 -8.98 20.44 -6.80
C HIS A 305 -8.53 19.58 -5.62
N VAL A 306 -7.21 19.53 -5.39
CA VAL A 306 -6.64 18.91 -4.18
C VAL A 306 -6.71 19.88 -3.01
N SER A 307 -6.34 21.14 -3.24
CA SER A 307 -6.25 22.17 -2.20
C SER A 307 -7.51 23.01 -2.14
N TRP A 308 -8.05 23.14 -0.93
CA TRP A 308 -9.17 24.03 -0.64
C TRP A 308 -8.69 25.48 -0.54
N ASP A 309 -7.90 25.82 0.48
CA ASP A 309 -7.53 27.21 0.83
C ASP A 309 -6.02 27.49 0.78
N GLY A 310 -5.22 26.55 0.26
CA GLY A 310 -3.78 26.69 0.09
C GLY A 310 -2.94 25.96 1.14
N ILE A 311 -3.59 25.49 2.20
CA ILE A 311 -3.01 24.61 3.22
C ILE A 311 -3.86 23.35 3.34
N HIS A 312 -5.18 23.52 3.42
CA HIS A 312 -6.10 22.43 3.64
C HIS A 312 -6.59 21.82 2.33
N MET A 313 -7.14 20.61 2.44
CA MET A 313 -7.61 19.81 1.32
C MET A 313 -9.12 19.96 1.11
N THR A 314 -9.56 19.73 -0.11
CA THR A 314 -10.99 19.60 -0.42
C THR A 314 -11.57 18.30 0.16
N GLU A 315 -12.88 18.22 0.33
CA GLU A 315 -13.60 17.01 0.71
C GLU A 315 -13.27 15.87 -0.28
N ALA A 316 -13.15 16.19 -1.57
CA ALA A 316 -12.79 15.22 -2.60
C ALA A 316 -11.40 14.61 -2.37
N ALA A 317 -10.42 15.43 -1.98
CA ALA A 317 -9.09 14.95 -1.57
C ALA A 317 -9.13 14.15 -0.27
N HIS A 318 -9.91 14.58 0.71
CA HIS A 318 -10.12 13.79 1.93
C HIS A 318 -10.72 12.41 1.67
N ARG A 319 -11.68 12.31 0.73
CA ARG A 319 -12.31 11.05 0.33
C ARG A 319 -11.33 10.05 -0.27
N ILE A 320 -10.37 10.53 -1.08
CA ILE A 320 -9.36 9.67 -1.72
C ILE A 320 -8.41 9.04 -0.71
N ILE A 321 -8.13 9.69 0.42
CA ILE A 321 -7.27 9.12 1.47
C ILE A 321 -7.85 7.81 2.04
N VAL A 322 -9.18 7.73 2.11
CA VAL A 322 -9.90 6.55 2.65
C VAL A 322 -10.15 5.50 1.57
N HIS A 323 -10.00 5.84 0.28
CA HIS A 323 -10.02 4.86 -0.79
C HIS A 323 -8.69 4.08 -0.83
N PHE A 324 -8.78 2.75 -0.88
CA PHE A 324 -7.64 1.82 -0.78
C PHE A 324 -6.52 2.02 -1.81
N ASP A 325 -6.74 2.84 -2.84
CA ASP A 325 -5.74 3.26 -3.83
C ASP A 325 -4.61 4.13 -3.25
N ALA A 326 -4.74 4.60 -2.00
CA ALA A 326 -3.77 5.42 -1.26
C ALA A 326 -2.95 4.66 -0.19
N TRP A 327 -3.12 3.34 -0.06
CA TRP A 327 -2.44 2.53 0.97
C TRP A 327 -1.28 1.69 0.38
N PRO A 328 -0.15 1.51 1.10
CA PRO A 328 0.88 0.54 0.75
C PRO A 328 0.28 -0.86 0.61
N LEU A 329 0.78 -1.67 -0.33
CA LEU A 329 0.18 -2.98 -0.71
C LEU A 329 -0.15 -3.94 0.44
N PRO A 330 0.67 -4.11 1.50
CA PRO A 330 0.31 -4.98 2.63
C PRO A 330 -0.86 -4.42 3.45
N GLU A 331 -0.98 -3.09 3.49
CA GLU A 331 -1.99 -2.39 4.27
C GLU A 331 -3.31 -2.30 3.50
N ALA A 332 -3.28 -2.32 2.16
CA ALA A 332 -4.47 -2.34 1.30
C ALA A 332 -5.39 -3.57 1.53
N VAL A 333 -4.83 -4.69 2.02
CA VAL A 333 -5.59 -5.89 2.41
C VAL A 333 -5.70 -6.08 3.93
N GLY A 334 -5.12 -5.18 4.73
CA GLY A 334 -5.18 -5.23 6.20
C GLY A 334 -4.51 -6.47 6.84
N LEU A 335 -3.49 -7.04 6.19
CA LEU A 335 -2.77 -8.23 6.67
C LEU A 335 -1.30 -7.94 6.99
N PRO A 336 -0.72 -8.58 8.02
CA PRO A 336 0.68 -8.39 8.37
C PRO A 336 1.61 -9.02 7.32
N LEU A 337 2.90 -8.66 7.36
CA LEU A 337 3.91 -9.42 6.63
C LEU A 337 3.91 -10.87 7.10
N LEU A 338 3.80 -11.80 6.15
CA LEU A 338 3.63 -13.22 6.46
C LEU A 338 4.95 -13.79 7.02
N PRO A 339 4.97 -14.34 8.25
CA PRO A 339 6.12 -15.06 8.75
C PRO A 339 6.33 -16.36 7.95
N PRO A 340 7.57 -16.85 7.80
CA PRO A 340 7.80 -18.16 7.21
C PRO A 340 7.13 -19.23 8.08
N SER A 341 6.53 -20.25 7.46
CA SER A 341 5.78 -21.31 8.15
C SER A 341 6.64 -22.14 9.12
N THR A 342 7.96 -22.02 9.04
CA THR A 342 8.95 -22.67 9.89
C THR A 342 9.35 -21.84 11.11
N ALA A 343 8.85 -20.60 11.25
CA ALA A 343 9.17 -19.74 12.38
C ALA A 343 8.64 -20.31 13.70
N LYS A 344 9.53 -20.51 14.68
CA LYS A 344 9.17 -20.99 16.02
C LYS A 344 8.53 -19.87 16.86
N GLY A 345 7.55 -20.22 17.69
CA GLY A 345 6.90 -19.30 18.64
C GLY A 345 6.09 -18.17 17.99
N LYS A 346 5.70 -18.31 16.72
CA LYS A 346 4.87 -17.33 16.01
C LYS A 346 3.40 -17.76 16.00
N ASN A 347 2.51 -16.77 16.03
CA ASN A 347 1.09 -16.96 15.82
C ASN A 347 0.76 -16.84 14.33
N PHE A 348 0.21 -17.90 13.74
CA PHE A 348 -0.12 -17.98 12.31
C PHE A 348 -1.59 -17.66 12.00
N ARG A 349 -2.40 -17.24 12.99
CA ARG A 349 -3.83 -16.85 12.81
C ARG A 349 -4.05 -15.65 11.88
N ARG A 350 -3.01 -14.93 11.47
CA ARG A 350 -3.09 -13.87 10.45
C ARG A 350 -2.28 -14.17 9.18
N GLY A 351 -1.91 -15.45 8.99
CA GLY A 351 -1.26 -15.96 7.81
C GLY A 351 0.16 -16.48 8.05
N ALA A 352 0.65 -17.26 7.09
CA ALA A 352 1.99 -17.84 7.05
C ALA A 352 2.45 -17.96 5.60
N ASN A 353 3.76 -17.90 5.35
CA ASN A 353 4.35 -18.14 4.05
C ASN A 353 4.95 -19.55 3.97
N PHE A 354 4.41 -20.39 3.09
CA PHE A 354 4.86 -21.77 2.87
C PHE A 354 5.84 -21.91 1.70
N ALA A 355 6.16 -20.81 1.01
CA ALA A 355 7.06 -20.84 -0.15
C ALA A 355 8.50 -21.18 0.28
N TYR A 356 9.11 -22.11 -0.45
CA TYR A 356 10.54 -22.42 -0.36
C TYR A 356 11.23 -21.92 -1.62
N THR A 357 12.39 -21.27 -1.46
CA THR A 357 13.25 -20.87 -2.59
C THR A 357 13.59 -22.09 -3.44
N ALA A 358 13.50 -21.96 -4.76
CA ALA A 358 13.72 -23.02 -5.74
C ALA A 358 12.72 -24.21 -5.71
N ALA A 359 11.58 -24.06 -5.04
CA ALA A 359 10.54 -25.09 -5.04
C ALA A 359 9.93 -25.31 -6.44
N THR A 360 9.54 -26.56 -6.70
CA THR A 360 8.97 -27.01 -7.97
C THR A 360 7.48 -27.30 -7.85
N ALA A 361 6.76 -27.36 -8.96
CA ALA A 361 5.41 -27.91 -8.99
C ALA A 361 5.45 -29.44 -8.85
N LEU A 362 6.41 -30.06 -9.54
CA LEU A 362 6.61 -31.51 -9.62
C LEU A 362 7.40 -32.03 -8.42
N GLU A 363 7.16 -33.29 -8.05
CA GLU A 363 7.87 -33.96 -6.95
C GLU A 363 9.31 -34.32 -7.34
N PHE A 364 10.22 -34.41 -6.36
CA PHE A 364 11.64 -34.75 -6.56
C PHE A 364 11.86 -35.97 -7.47
N GLY A 365 11.08 -37.04 -7.26
CA GLY A 365 11.19 -38.27 -8.04
C GLY A 365 10.95 -38.10 -9.55
N PHE A 366 10.28 -37.02 -9.98
CA PHE A 366 10.14 -36.69 -11.41
C PHE A 366 11.50 -36.36 -12.05
N PHE A 367 12.32 -35.57 -11.35
CA PHE A 367 13.62 -35.10 -11.80
C PHE A 367 14.69 -36.17 -11.62
N ASP A 368 14.63 -36.91 -10.51
CA ASP A 368 15.57 -37.99 -10.22
C ASP A 368 15.58 -39.08 -11.30
N ARG A 369 14.39 -39.54 -11.73
CA ARG A 369 14.23 -40.49 -12.86
C ARG A 369 14.74 -39.96 -14.22
N ARG A 370 15.12 -38.68 -14.30
CA ARG A 370 15.66 -38.01 -15.50
C ARG A 370 17.14 -37.62 -15.33
N GLY A 371 17.78 -38.06 -14.24
CA GLY A 371 19.15 -37.67 -13.92
C GLY A 371 19.30 -36.18 -13.63
N LEU A 372 18.23 -35.53 -13.14
CA LEU A 372 18.20 -34.09 -12.84
C LEU A 372 18.20 -33.79 -11.33
N SER A 373 18.25 -34.81 -10.47
CA SER A 373 18.24 -34.63 -9.00
C SER A 373 19.39 -33.75 -8.51
N GLY A 374 20.59 -33.88 -9.07
CA GLY A 374 21.75 -33.04 -8.74
C GLY A 374 21.64 -31.56 -9.18
N LYS A 375 20.57 -31.18 -9.87
CA LYS A 375 20.28 -29.79 -10.27
C LYS A 375 19.21 -29.13 -9.40
N LEU A 376 18.53 -29.90 -8.54
CA LEU A 376 17.56 -29.38 -7.59
C LEU A 376 18.28 -28.80 -6.36
N TRP A 377 17.84 -27.62 -5.94
CA TRP A 377 18.40 -26.93 -4.77
C TRP A 377 17.70 -27.32 -3.47
N VAL A 378 16.41 -27.67 -3.56
CA VAL A 378 15.58 -28.05 -2.42
C VAL A 378 14.68 -29.22 -2.79
N ASN A 379 14.38 -30.08 -1.81
CA ASN A 379 13.34 -31.11 -1.94
C ASN A 379 12.01 -30.58 -1.41
N SER A 380 11.42 -29.60 -2.11
CA SER A 380 10.13 -29.01 -1.74
C SER A 380 9.30 -28.75 -2.99
N SER A 381 8.17 -29.45 -3.11
CA SER A 381 7.20 -29.29 -4.19
C SER A 381 5.96 -28.52 -3.72
N LEU A 382 5.11 -28.07 -4.66
CA LEU A 382 3.78 -27.53 -4.35
C LEU A 382 3.00 -28.48 -3.41
N SER A 383 3.05 -29.79 -3.69
CA SER A 383 2.38 -30.79 -2.88
C SER A 383 2.97 -30.88 -1.45
N SER A 384 4.29 -30.74 -1.30
CA SER A 384 4.94 -30.64 0.01
C SER A 384 4.50 -29.39 0.77
N GLN A 385 4.40 -28.23 0.10
CA GLN A 385 3.93 -26.99 0.73
C GLN A 385 2.47 -27.10 1.19
N VAL A 386 1.59 -27.72 0.39
CA VAL A 386 0.19 -27.99 0.78
C VAL A 386 0.14 -28.95 1.98
N ARG A 387 0.96 -30.00 2.02
CA ARG A 387 1.07 -30.90 3.19
C ARG A 387 1.55 -30.16 4.44
N SER A 388 2.49 -29.23 4.30
CA SER A 388 2.95 -28.40 5.42
C SER A 388 1.83 -27.47 5.94
N PHE A 389 1.02 -26.91 5.03
CA PHE A 389 -0.18 -26.14 5.41
C PHE A 389 -1.19 -27.01 6.16
N GLU A 390 -1.50 -28.20 5.65
CA GLU A 390 -2.42 -29.14 6.31
C GLU A 390 -1.96 -29.51 7.73
N LYS A 391 -0.64 -29.70 7.93
CA LYS A 391 -0.06 -29.92 9.26
C LYS A 391 -0.20 -28.71 10.20
N MET A 392 -0.28 -27.50 9.66
CA MET A 392 -0.46 -26.27 10.44
C MET A 392 -1.93 -26.02 10.80
N MET A 393 -2.89 -26.53 10.03
CA MET A 393 -4.32 -26.26 10.21
C MET A 393 -4.84 -26.47 11.65
N PRO A 394 -4.43 -27.51 12.41
CA PRO A 394 -4.87 -27.68 13.80
C PRO A 394 -4.53 -26.49 14.73
N SER A 395 -3.50 -25.70 14.40
CA SER A 395 -3.15 -24.48 15.15
C SER A 395 -4.03 -23.26 14.80
N LEU A 396 -4.76 -23.31 13.69
CA LEU A 396 -5.60 -22.24 13.18
C LEU A 396 -7.07 -22.43 13.58
N CYS A 397 -7.53 -23.68 13.56
CA CYS A 397 -8.93 -24.07 13.72
C CYS A 397 -9.05 -25.45 14.40
N SER A 398 -10.06 -25.63 15.25
CA SER A 398 -10.22 -26.82 16.10
C SER A 398 -11.05 -27.95 15.48
N SER A 399 -11.78 -27.69 14.40
CA SER A 399 -12.60 -28.69 13.71
C SER A 399 -12.72 -28.37 12.22
N THR A 400 -13.13 -29.34 11.41
CA THR A 400 -13.33 -29.17 9.96
C THR A 400 -14.27 -28.02 9.62
N GLN A 401 -15.37 -27.87 10.36
CA GLN A 401 -16.35 -26.80 10.14
C GLN A 401 -15.74 -25.43 10.44
N VAL A 402 -15.00 -25.31 11.55
CA VAL A 402 -14.29 -24.08 11.93
C VAL A 402 -13.20 -23.76 10.91
N CYS A 403 -12.47 -24.76 10.42
CA CYS A 403 -11.47 -24.58 9.38
C CYS A 403 -12.08 -24.05 8.08
N LYS A 404 -13.17 -24.66 7.60
CA LYS A 404 -13.85 -24.17 6.39
C LYS A 404 -14.32 -22.72 6.56
N ALA A 405 -14.92 -22.37 7.70
CA ALA A 405 -15.35 -21.00 7.97
C ALA A 405 -14.16 -20.02 8.00
N TYR A 406 -13.05 -20.39 8.65
CA TYR A 406 -11.86 -19.55 8.73
C TYR A 406 -11.16 -19.38 7.37
N LEU A 407 -10.94 -20.48 6.64
CA LEU A 407 -10.25 -20.48 5.34
C LEU A 407 -11.10 -19.85 4.23
N SER A 408 -12.44 -19.86 4.35
CA SER A 408 -13.32 -19.14 3.42
C SER A 408 -13.12 -17.62 3.44
N ARG A 409 -12.53 -17.10 4.52
CA ARG A 409 -12.18 -15.67 4.73
C ARG A 409 -10.68 -15.41 4.57
N SER A 410 -9.94 -16.38 4.03
CA SER A 410 -8.49 -16.30 3.84
C SER A 410 -8.14 -16.19 2.36
N LEU A 411 -7.12 -15.39 2.05
CA LEU A 411 -6.55 -15.29 0.70
C LEU A 411 -5.40 -16.28 0.54
N PHE A 412 -5.48 -17.11 -0.50
CA PHE A 412 -4.42 -18.05 -0.87
C PHE A 412 -3.72 -17.60 -2.14
N ILE A 413 -2.40 -17.43 -2.09
CA ILE A 413 -1.58 -17.19 -3.28
C ILE A 413 -0.77 -18.44 -3.55
N VAL A 414 -1.09 -19.15 -4.63
CA VAL A 414 -0.38 -20.34 -5.08
C VAL A 414 0.71 -19.86 -6.02
N GLY A 415 1.93 -19.64 -5.48
CA GLY A 415 3.04 -18.93 -6.13
C GLY A 415 3.37 -19.34 -7.58
N GLU A 416 4.35 -18.65 -8.19
CA GLU A 416 4.74 -18.92 -9.58
C GLU A 416 5.40 -20.30 -9.69
N PHE A 417 4.57 -21.33 -9.91
CA PHE A 417 4.98 -22.71 -10.04
C PHE A 417 5.19 -23.07 -11.51
N GLY A 418 6.27 -23.76 -11.80
CA GLY A 418 6.68 -24.13 -13.15
C GLY A 418 8.05 -23.58 -13.51
N GLY A 419 8.37 -22.33 -13.17
CA GLY A 419 9.65 -21.71 -13.48
C GLY A 419 10.84 -22.59 -13.08
N ASN A 420 10.91 -23.02 -11.82
CA ASN A 420 12.00 -23.88 -11.34
C ASN A 420 12.00 -25.27 -11.96
N ASP A 421 10.82 -25.83 -12.29
CA ASP A 421 10.69 -27.11 -12.97
C ASP A 421 11.36 -27.08 -14.36
N TYR A 422 11.15 -25.98 -15.10
CA TYR A 422 11.75 -25.79 -16.43
C TYR A 422 13.22 -25.40 -16.30
N ASN A 423 13.56 -24.50 -15.38
CA ASN A 423 14.93 -24.03 -15.17
C ASN A 423 15.90 -25.16 -14.83
N THR A 424 15.42 -26.16 -14.07
CA THR A 424 16.20 -27.35 -13.75
C THR A 424 16.64 -28.10 -15.02
N ALA A 425 15.76 -28.22 -16.01
CA ALA A 425 16.08 -28.85 -17.29
C ALA A 425 16.86 -27.92 -18.24
N ILE A 426 16.48 -26.64 -18.31
CA ILE A 426 17.13 -25.63 -19.16
C ILE A 426 18.61 -25.45 -18.75
N PHE A 427 18.90 -25.33 -17.44
CA PHE A 427 20.27 -25.20 -16.93
C PHE A 427 21.04 -26.53 -16.96
N ALA A 428 20.35 -27.65 -17.21
CA ALA A 428 20.98 -28.93 -17.53
C ALA A 428 21.15 -29.15 -19.03
N SER A 429 20.98 -28.10 -19.85
CA SER A 429 21.11 -28.11 -21.31
C SER A 429 20.20 -29.13 -21.99
N ARG A 430 19.03 -29.42 -21.41
CA ARG A 430 18.00 -30.24 -22.05
C ARG A 430 17.35 -29.47 -23.20
N SER A 431 16.88 -30.20 -24.22
CA SER A 431 16.23 -29.58 -25.39
C SER A 431 14.93 -28.88 -25.01
N MET A 432 14.58 -27.78 -25.69
CA MET A 432 13.30 -27.11 -25.46
C MET A 432 12.09 -28.00 -25.77
N ALA A 433 12.23 -29.00 -26.64
CA ALA A 433 11.20 -30.02 -26.88
C ALA A 433 10.95 -30.86 -25.61
N GLU A 434 12.01 -31.28 -24.93
CA GLU A 434 11.91 -32.00 -23.65
C GLU A 434 11.30 -31.11 -22.56
N VAL A 435 11.76 -29.86 -22.44
CA VAL A 435 11.24 -28.87 -21.48
C VAL A 435 9.73 -28.63 -21.71
N ASN A 436 9.31 -28.48 -22.97
CA ASN A 436 7.89 -28.35 -23.34
C ASN A 436 7.05 -29.56 -22.89
N SER A 437 7.61 -30.76 -22.89
CA SER A 437 6.90 -31.96 -22.41
C SER A 437 6.55 -31.91 -20.91
N TYR A 438 7.13 -30.97 -20.15
CA TYR A 438 6.87 -30.82 -18.71
C TYR A 438 5.62 -29.97 -18.46
N VAL A 439 5.25 -29.09 -19.40
CA VAL A 439 4.13 -28.14 -19.25
C VAL A 439 2.83 -28.84 -18.81
N PRO A 440 2.34 -29.90 -19.49
CA PRO A 440 1.10 -30.57 -19.07
C PRO A 440 1.18 -31.20 -17.66
N LYS A 441 2.38 -31.62 -17.24
CA LYS A 441 2.61 -32.24 -15.93
C LYS A 441 2.60 -31.20 -14.81
N VAL A 442 3.28 -30.07 -15.03
CA VAL A 442 3.26 -28.91 -14.11
C VAL A 442 1.84 -28.39 -13.95
N MET A 443 1.11 -28.21 -15.07
CA MET A 443 -0.28 -27.76 -15.07
C MET A 443 -1.19 -28.68 -14.25
N ARG A 444 -0.98 -29.99 -14.37
CA ARG A 444 -1.70 -30.99 -13.57
C ARG A 444 -1.38 -30.87 -12.08
N ALA A 445 -0.11 -30.67 -11.70
CA ALA A 445 0.28 -30.48 -10.31
C ALA A 445 -0.34 -29.21 -9.70
N ILE A 446 -0.31 -28.08 -10.42
CA ILE A 446 -0.96 -26.82 -10.01
C ILE A 446 -2.46 -27.04 -9.80
N LYS A 447 -3.13 -27.67 -10.78
CA LYS A 447 -4.56 -28.01 -10.68
C LYS A 447 -4.87 -28.79 -9.41
N PHE A 448 -4.10 -29.85 -9.12
CA PHE A 448 -4.33 -30.66 -7.92
C PHE A 448 -4.06 -29.89 -6.62
N GLY A 449 -3.02 -29.07 -6.57
CA GLY A 449 -2.74 -28.21 -5.41
C GLY A 449 -3.90 -27.26 -5.11
N VAL A 450 -4.42 -26.58 -6.13
CA VAL A 450 -5.58 -25.68 -6.00
C VAL A 450 -6.83 -26.45 -5.54
N GLN A 451 -7.10 -27.62 -6.13
CA GLN A 451 -8.25 -28.44 -5.73
C GLN A 451 -8.18 -28.90 -4.27
N ARG A 452 -6.98 -29.20 -3.75
CA ARG A 452 -6.80 -29.55 -2.33
C ARG A 452 -7.11 -28.37 -1.42
N LEU A 453 -6.65 -27.17 -1.74
CA LEU A 453 -6.97 -25.96 -0.98
C LEU A 453 -8.49 -25.69 -0.96
N ILE A 454 -9.16 -25.83 -2.10
CA ILE A 454 -10.63 -25.72 -2.18
C ILE A 454 -11.31 -26.77 -1.29
N GLY A 455 -10.81 -28.02 -1.29
CA GLY A 455 -11.33 -29.09 -0.43
C GLY A 455 -11.27 -28.75 1.07
N HIS A 456 -10.28 -27.96 1.49
CA HIS A 456 -10.13 -27.47 2.87
C HIS A 456 -10.98 -26.22 3.18
N GLY A 457 -11.66 -25.64 2.18
CA GLY A 457 -12.56 -24.49 2.35
C GLY A 457 -12.00 -23.17 1.85
N ALA A 458 -10.91 -23.15 1.09
CA ALA A 458 -10.42 -21.94 0.45
C ALA A 458 -11.42 -21.41 -0.59
N ILE A 459 -11.77 -20.12 -0.51
CA ILE A 459 -12.65 -19.44 -1.47
C ILE A 459 -11.89 -18.44 -2.34
N ASP A 460 -10.98 -17.64 -1.77
CA ASP A 460 -10.16 -16.69 -2.54
C ASP A 460 -8.79 -17.29 -2.86
N ILE A 461 -8.57 -17.62 -4.14
CA ILE A 461 -7.34 -18.25 -4.61
C ILE A 461 -6.78 -17.45 -5.78
N VAL A 462 -5.52 -17.05 -5.69
CA VAL A 462 -4.77 -16.37 -6.74
C VAL A 462 -3.69 -17.31 -7.25
N VAL A 463 -3.66 -17.52 -8.56
CA VAL A 463 -2.70 -18.39 -9.24
C VAL A 463 -1.93 -17.58 -10.28
N PRO A 464 -0.74 -17.06 -9.94
CA PRO A 464 0.14 -16.39 -10.88
C PRO A 464 0.67 -17.26 -12.02
N GLY A 465 0.83 -16.66 -13.19
CA GLY A 465 1.61 -17.22 -14.30
C GLY A 465 3.10 -16.90 -14.22
N MET A 466 3.89 -17.43 -15.15
CA MET A 466 5.33 -17.20 -15.26
C MET A 466 5.68 -15.81 -15.79
N LEU A 467 6.84 -15.33 -15.36
CA LEU A 467 7.52 -14.13 -15.86
C LEU A 467 8.04 -14.32 -17.31
N PRO A 468 8.29 -13.24 -18.07
CA PRO A 468 8.90 -13.33 -19.40
C PRO A 468 10.41 -13.57 -19.26
N ILE A 469 10.77 -14.83 -19.00
CA ILE A 469 12.15 -15.23 -18.64
C ILE A 469 13.21 -14.84 -19.67
N GLY A 470 12.86 -14.68 -20.94
CA GLY A 470 13.79 -14.21 -21.98
C GLY A 470 14.23 -12.75 -21.80
N CYS A 471 13.54 -11.97 -20.98
CA CYS A 471 13.94 -10.61 -20.61
C CYS A 471 14.87 -10.57 -19.38
N PHE A 472 15.11 -11.70 -18.71
CA PHE A 472 15.88 -11.69 -17.47
C PHE A 472 17.38 -11.60 -17.77
N PRO A 473 18.14 -10.73 -17.06
CA PRO A 473 19.58 -10.56 -17.26
C PRO A 473 20.35 -11.88 -17.21
N LEU A 474 19.92 -12.84 -16.38
CA LEU A 474 20.53 -14.17 -16.31
C LEU A 474 20.39 -14.93 -17.64
N TYR A 475 19.19 -15.00 -18.21
CA TYR A 475 18.95 -15.67 -19.48
C TYR A 475 19.69 -15.00 -20.64
N LEU A 476 19.66 -13.68 -20.66
CA LEU A 476 20.38 -12.89 -21.67
C LEU A 476 21.90 -13.11 -21.60
N THR A 477 22.44 -13.38 -20.41
CA THR A 477 23.86 -13.67 -20.20
C THR A 477 24.23 -15.10 -20.60
N LEU A 478 23.39 -16.08 -20.26
CA LEU A 478 23.69 -17.50 -20.50
C LEU A 478 23.35 -17.98 -21.91
N TYR A 479 22.31 -17.41 -22.52
CA TYR A 479 21.74 -17.89 -23.78
C TYR A 479 21.67 -16.82 -24.87
N GLY A 480 22.33 -15.68 -24.65
CA GLY A 480 22.46 -14.66 -25.68
C GLY A 480 23.29 -15.17 -26.86
N SER A 481 22.84 -14.87 -28.08
CA SER A 481 23.56 -15.13 -29.32
C SER A 481 23.88 -13.82 -30.07
N SER A 482 24.67 -13.93 -31.15
CA SER A 482 24.92 -12.85 -32.11
C SER A 482 23.78 -12.69 -33.14
N ASN A 483 22.87 -13.66 -33.25
CA ASN A 483 21.77 -13.64 -34.19
C ASN A 483 20.66 -12.70 -33.69
N LYS A 484 20.46 -11.58 -34.39
CA LYS A 484 19.44 -10.59 -34.02
C LYS A 484 18.02 -11.16 -34.01
N ASN A 485 17.74 -12.19 -34.83
CA ASN A 485 16.42 -12.82 -34.92
C ASN A 485 16.03 -13.59 -33.66
N ASP A 486 17.00 -13.96 -32.81
CA ASP A 486 16.74 -14.63 -31.54
C ASP A 486 16.14 -13.68 -30.49
N TYR A 487 16.17 -12.37 -30.76
CA TYR A 487 15.68 -11.33 -29.88
C TYR A 487 14.39 -10.69 -30.41
N THR A 488 13.63 -10.15 -29.48
CA THR A 488 12.53 -9.20 -29.72
C THR A 488 13.09 -7.79 -29.91
N ASP A 489 12.26 -6.87 -30.41
CA ASP A 489 12.66 -5.47 -30.65
C ASP A 489 13.10 -4.74 -29.36
N ILE A 490 12.62 -5.21 -28.21
CA ILE A 490 12.97 -4.69 -26.89
C ILE A 490 14.21 -5.39 -26.29
N GLY A 491 14.85 -6.31 -27.01
CA GLY A 491 16.11 -6.95 -26.61
C GLY A 491 15.98 -8.20 -25.74
N CYS A 492 14.77 -8.76 -25.58
CA CYS A 492 14.55 -10.02 -24.86
C CYS A 492 14.65 -11.23 -25.79
N LEU A 493 15.09 -12.39 -25.27
CA LEU A 493 15.15 -13.63 -26.05
C LEU A 493 13.75 -14.19 -26.36
N ARG A 494 13.45 -14.32 -27.66
CA ARG A 494 12.12 -14.66 -28.18
C ARG A 494 11.65 -16.04 -27.74
N ASN A 495 12.44 -17.08 -27.99
CA ASN A 495 12.06 -18.47 -27.71
C ASN A 495 11.71 -18.72 -26.24
N TYR A 496 12.42 -18.06 -25.31
CA TYR A 496 12.15 -18.20 -23.87
C TYR A 496 10.91 -17.42 -23.43
N ASN A 497 10.66 -16.25 -24.04
CA ASN A 497 9.43 -15.50 -23.81
C ASN A 497 8.21 -16.21 -24.40
N ASP A 498 8.33 -16.83 -25.58
CA ASP A 498 7.27 -17.61 -26.22
C ASP A 498 6.94 -18.86 -25.39
N PHE A 499 7.96 -19.53 -24.84
CA PHE A 499 7.77 -20.64 -23.91
C PHE A 499 7.00 -20.21 -22.65
N ALA A 500 7.38 -19.10 -22.02
CA ALA A 500 6.66 -18.57 -20.86
C ALA A 500 5.21 -18.17 -21.19
N ALA A 501 4.98 -17.57 -22.37
CA ALA A 501 3.64 -17.26 -22.85
C ALA A 501 2.80 -18.54 -23.09
N HIS A 502 3.42 -19.60 -23.63
CA HIS A 502 2.78 -20.89 -23.84
C HIS A 502 2.30 -21.53 -22.53
N HIS A 503 3.17 -21.55 -21.50
CA HIS A 503 2.77 -21.97 -20.15
C HIS A 503 1.58 -21.14 -19.65
N ASN A 504 1.65 -19.82 -19.75
CA ASN A 504 0.61 -18.92 -19.22
C ASN A 504 -0.74 -19.11 -19.92
N SER A 505 -0.73 -19.39 -21.22
CA SER A 505 -1.95 -19.77 -21.97
C SER A 505 -2.55 -21.09 -21.48
N PHE A 506 -1.70 -22.08 -21.18
CA PHE A 506 -2.17 -23.35 -20.63
C PHE A 506 -2.73 -23.20 -19.20
N LEU A 507 -2.06 -22.40 -18.36
CA LEU A 507 -2.49 -22.13 -17.00
C LEU A 507 -3.85 -21.43 -16.96
N GLN A 508 -4.06 -20.42 -17.81
CA GLN A 508 -5.35 -19.74 -17.92
C GLN A 508 -6.48 -20.71 -18.30
N ARG A 509 -6.24 -21.68 -19.19
CA ARG A 509 -7.22 -22.74 -19.51
C ARG A 509 -7.52 -23.65 -18.32
N VAL A 510 -6.50 -24.01 -17.54
CA VAL A 510 -6.68 -24.80 -16.30
C VAL A 510 -7.51 -24.02 -15.28
N ILE A 511 -7.20 -22.74 -15.07
CA ILE A 511 -7.95 -21.85 -14.16
C ILE A 511 -9.40 -21.71 -14.62
N TYR A 512 -9.64 -21.49 -15.91
CA TYR A 512 -11.00 -21.44 -16.46
C TYR A 512 -11.79 -22.72 -16.20
N GLY A 513 -11.16 -23.89 -16.38
CA GLY A 513 -11.77 -25.18 -16.03
C GLY A 513 -12.08 -25.33 -14.54
N LEU A 514 -11.22 -24.81 -13.66
CA LEU A 514 -11.45 -24.81 -12.21
C LEU A 514 -12.56 -23.84 -11.81
N GLN A 515 -12.63 -22.65 -12.39
CA GLN A 515 -13.69 -21.66 -12.15
C GLN A 515 -15.06 -22.25 -12.50
N ARG A 516 -15.18 -22.96 -13.63
CA ARG A 516 -16.43 -23.64 -14.02
C ARG A 516 -16.80 -24.78 -13.08
N LYS A 517 -15.81 -25.50 -12.56
CA LYS A 517 -16.03 -26.64 -11.65
C LYS A 517 -16.39 -26.20 -10.23
N TYR A 518 -15.84 -25.08 -9.78
CA TYR A 518 -15.98 -24.55 -8.42
C TYR A 518 -16.56 -23.13 -8.49
N SER A 519 -17.81 -23.00 -8.92
CA SER A 519 -18.47 -21.70 -9.15
C SER A 519 -18.61 -20.83 -7.89
N TRP A 520 -18.52 -21.43 -6.71
CA TRP A 520 -18.52 -20.74 -5.41
C TRP A 520 -17.13 -20.25 -4.97
N THR A 521 -16.07 -20.59 -5.69
CA THR A 521 -14.67 -20.22 -5.39
C THR A 521 -14.21 -19.13 -6.34
N ARG A 522 -13.67 -18.04 -5.79
CA ARG A 522 -13.06 -16.94 -6.55
C ARG A 522 -11.61 -17.27 -6.87
N ILE A 523 -11.42 -18.05 -7.94
CA ILE A 523 -10.09 -18.41 -8.47
C ILE A 523 -9.68 -17.34 -9.50
N ARG A 524 -8.56 -16.66 -9.28
CA ARG A 524 -8.08 -15.55 -10.12
C ARG A 524 -6.74 -15.91 -10.75
N TYR A 525 -6.61 -15.68 -12.05
CA TYR A 525 -5.31 -15.64 -12.71
C TYR A 525 -4.63 -14.32 -12.40
N ALA A 526 -3.35 -14.36 -12.05
CA ALA A 526 -2.53 -13.17 -11.84
C ALA A 526 -1.35 -13.13 -12.82
N ASP A 527 -1.21 -12.01 -13.51
CA ASP A 527 -0.30 -11.84 -14.64
C ASP A 527 1.01 -11.22 -14.16
N TYR A 528 2.08 -12.01 -14.18
CA TYR A 528 3.45 -11.53 -14.04
C TYR A 528 4.07 -11.11 -15.39
N TYR A 529 3.58 -11.66 -16.48
CA TYR A 529 4.19 -11.60 -17.80
C TYR A 529 4.05 -10.22 -18.43
N SER A 530 2.81 -9.75 -18.59
CA SER A 530 2.50 -8.49 -19.24
C SER A 530 3.11 -7.27 -18.56
N PRO A 531 3.02 -7.08 -17.22
CA PRO A 531 3.64 -5.91 -16.58
C PRO A 531 5.16 -5.93 -16.74
N THR A 532 5.80 -7.09 -16.61
CA THR A 532 7.25 -7.20 -16.75
C THR A 532 7.72 -6.89 -18.17
N LEU A 533 6.99 -7.33 -19.20
CA LEU A 533 7.25 -6.91 -20.59
C LEU A 533 7.09 -5.41 -20.80
N ARG A 534 6.11 -4.77 -20.15
CA ARG A 534 5.93 -3.31 -20.21
C ARG A 534 7.09 -2.56 -19.56
N PHE A 535 7.63 -3.09 -18.46
CA PHE A 535 8.83 -2.53 -17.84
C PHE A 535 10.04 -2.68 -18.76
N ALA A 536 10.18 -3.81 -19.46
CA ALA A 536 11.24 -4.01 -20.45
C ALA A 536 11.13 -3.07 -21.66
N SER A 537 9.90 -2.87 -22.17
CA SER A 537 9.64 -2.04 -23.33
C SER A 537 9.79 -0.53 -23.07
N ASN A 538 9.36 -0.04 -21.89
CA ASN A 538 9.43 1.38 -21.56
C ASN A 538 9.81 1.60 -20.08
N PRO A 539 11.06 1.29 -19.69
CA PRO A 539 11.48 1.30 -18.28
C PRO A 539 11.36 2.68 -17.63
N THR A 540 11.73 3.75 -18.35
CA THR A 540 11.71 5.13 -17.83
C THR A 540 10.30 5.64 -17.52
N LYS A 541 9.27 5.19 -18.26
CA LYS A 541 7.86 5.50 -17.94
C LYS A 541 7.48 5.08 -16.53
N TYR A 542 8.04 3.97 -16.06
CA TYR A 542 7.78 3.37 -14.74
C TYR A 542 8.82 3.75 -13.68
N GLY A 543 9.75 4.65 -13.98
CA GLY A 543 10.79 5.11 -13.05
C GLY A 543 12.08 4.28 -13.08
N PHE A 544 12.19 3.28 -13.97
CA PHE A 544 13.37 2.42 -14.06
C PHE A 544 14.49 3.03 -14.93
N THR A 545 15.07 4.15 -14.50
CA THR A 545 16.15 4.83 -15.26
C THR A 545 17.46 4.02 -15.34
N GLY A 546 17.67 3.07 -14.44
CA GLY A 546 18.75 2.08 -14.49
C GLY A 546 18.53 0.95 -15.51
N GLY A 547 17.30 0.86 -16.05
CA GLY A 547 16.92 -0.07 -17.11
C GLY A 547 16.28 -1.37 -16.62
N ALA A 548 15.78 -2.14 -17.58
CA ALA A 548 15.05 -3.37 -17.31
C ALA A 548 15.85 -4.66 -17.51
N LEU A 549 16.78 -4.65 -18.48
CA LEU A 549 17.54 -5.84 -18.88
C LEU A 549 18.89 -5.95 -18.18
N LYS A 550 19.19 -5.07 -17.22
CA LYS A 550 20.43 -5.07 -16.42
C LYS A 550 20.08 -5.30 -14.95
N ALA A 551 20.86 -6.15 -14.28
CA ALA A 551 20.70 -6.37 -12.84
C ALA A 551 21.31 -5.21 -12.03
N CYS A 552 20.65 -4.80 -10.95
CA CYS A 552 21.18 -3.82 -10.01
C CYS A 552 22.38 -4.39 -9.22
N CYS A 553 22.23 -5.61 -8.72
CA CYS A 553 23.23 -6.32 -7.96
C CYS A 553 23.83 -7.47 -8.77
N GLY A 554 25.17 -7.60 -8.76
CA GLY A 554 25.85 -8.64 -9.51
C GLY A 554 27.31 -8.30 -9.81
N ALA A 555 27.69 -8.32 -11.08
CA ALA A 555 29.06 -8.47 -11.56
C ALA A 555 30.01 -7.27 -11.41
N GLY A 556 29.79 -6.32 -10.50
CA GLY A 556 30.69 -5.16 -10.38
C GLY A 556 30.43 -4.07 -11.44
N GLY A 557 29.31 -4.14 -12.17
CA GLY A 557 29.07 -3.33 -13.36
C GLY A 557 29.71 -3.89 -14.64
N SER A 558 30.43 -5.02 -14.56
CA SER A 558 31.06 -5.68 -15.70
C SER A 558 30.05 -6.50 -16.52
N GLY A 559 30.21 -6.49 -17.85
CA GLY A 559 29.34 -7.19 -18.78
C GLY A 559 28.02 -6.46 -19.06
N LYS A 560 27.40 -6.77 -20.21
CA LYS A 560 26.22 -6.05 -20.73
C LYS A 560 25.04 -6.04 -19.76
N TYR A 561 24.81 -7.13 -19.03
CA TYR A 561 23.63 -7.32 -18.19
C TYR A 561 23.93 -7.34 -16.67
N ASN A 562 25.19 -7.12 -16.28
CA ASN A 562 25.67 -7.13 -14.89
C ASN A 562 25.46 -8.45 -14.13
N VAL A 563 25.42 -9.60 -14.83
CA VAL A 563 25.30 -10.93 -14.22
C VAL A 563 26.59 -11.71 -14.39
N ASN A 564 27.04 -12.37 -13.32
CA ASN A 564 28.17 -13.29 -13.33
C ASN A 564 27.94 -14.39 -12.27
N LEU A 565 27.93 -15.66 -12.68
CA LEU A 565 27.64 -16.80 -11.81
C LEU A 565 28.66 -16.99 -10.67
N GLY A 566 29.90 -16.53 -10.85
CA GLY A 566 30.93 -16.50 -9.81
C GLY A 566 30.82 -15.32 -8.84
N LYS A 567 30.09 -14.26 -9.21
CA LYS A 567 29.93 -13.01 -8.44
C LYS A 567 28.46 -12.66 -8.21
N VAL A 568 27.64 -13.66 -7.87
CA VAL A 568 26.24 -13.44 -7.50
C VAL A 568 26.13 -12.59 -6.22
N CYS A 569 24.98 -11.95 -6.04
CA CYS A 569 24.69 -11.13 -4.86
C CYS A 569 24.98 -11.87 -3.55
N ALA A 570 25.45 -11.13 -2.55
CA ALA A 570 25.93 -11.66 -1.26
C ALA A 570 27.18 -12.54 -1.32
N LYS A 571 27.84 -12.68 -2.48
CA LYS A 571 29.19 -13.25 -2.59
C LYS A 571 30.26 -12.16 -2.77
N ARG A 572 31.49 -12.48 -2.37
CA ARG A 572 32.67 -11.63 -2.54
C ARG A 572 32.85 -11.24 -4.02
N GLY A 573 33.09 -9.96 -4.26
CA GLY A 573 33.30 -9.42 -5.62
C GLY A 573 32.00 -9.03 -6.35
N SER A 574 30.83 -9.20 -5.73
CA SER A 574 29.58 -8.60 -6.22
C SER A 574 29.49 -7.11 -5.85
N SER A 575 28.73 -6.33 -6.62
CA SER A 575 28.41 -4.93 -6.34
C SER A 575 26.91 -4.67 -6.43
N VAL A 576 26.43 -3.65 -5.73
CA VAL A 576 25.04 -3.17 -5.80
C VAL A 576 25.01 -1.79 -6.44
N CYS A 577 24.01 -1.54 -7.29
CA CYS A 577 23.76 -0.23 -7.88
C CYS A 577 23.43 0.83 -6.79
N LYS A 578 23.58 2.12 -7.12
CA LYS A 578 23.35 3.21 -6.15
C LYS A 578 21.89 3.31 -5.69
N ASP A 579 20.95 3.09 -6.60
CA ASP A 579 19.51 3.18 -6.32
C ASP A 579 18.76 1.99 -6.96
N PRO A 580 18.46 0.94 -6.18
CA PRO A 580 17.72 -0.23 -6.66
C PRO A 580 16.32 0.07 -7.20
N SER A 581 15.70 1.19 -6.80
CA SER A 581 14.35 1.55 -7.27
C SER A 581 14.32 1.91 -8.76
N THR A 582 15.49 2.22 -9.33
CA THR A 582 15.64 2.57 -10.75
C THR A 582 15.86 1.35 -11.66
N TYR A 583 15.88 0.13 -11.14
CA TYR A 583 16.08 -1.09 -11.92
C TYR A 583 14.87 -2.02 -11.83
N VAL A 584 14.59 -2.77 -12.90
CA VAL A 584 13.56 -3.84 -12.86
C VAL A 584 14.11 -5.09 -12.18
N SER A 585 15.34 -5.50 -12.51
CA SER A 585 15.95 -6.72 -11.98
C SER A 585 16.90 -6.43 -10.82
N TRP A 586 16.72 -7.16 -9.72
CA TRP A 586 17.59 -7.10 -8.55
C TRP A 586 18.93 -7.79 -8.81
N ASP A 587 18.92 -9.09 -9.12
CA ASP A 587 20.13 -9.94 -9.20
C ASP A 587 20.26 -10.71 -10.52
N GLY A 588 19.41 -10.39 -11.49
CA GLY A 588 19.33 -11.07 -12.78
C GLY A 588 18.30 -12.20 -12.85
N SER A 589 17.78 -12.66 -11.71
CA SER A 589 16.75 -13.70 -11.59
C SER A 589 15.49 -13.23 -10.89
N HIS A 590 15.61 -12.21 -10.03
CA HIS A 590 14.51 -11.66 -9.25
C HIS A 590 14.28 -10.19 -9.61
N LEU A 591 13.05 -9.72 -9.36
CA LEU A 591 12.69 -8.33 -9.55
C LEU A 591 13.09 -7.48 -8.33
N THR A 592 13.20 -6.17 -8.51
CA THR A 592 13.38 -5.23 -7.40
C THR A 592 12.07 -5.03 -6.64
N GLU A 593 12.16 -4.49 -5.42
CA GLU A 593 10.98 -4.12 -4.61
C GLU A 593 10.03 -3.21 -5.40
N THR A 594 10.55 -2.22 -6.13
CA THR A 594 9.75 -1.28 -6.92
C THR A 594 9.00 -1.99 -8.05
N ALA A 595 9.63 -2.93 -8.75
CA ALA A 595 8.97 -3.72 -9.78
C ALA A 595 7.90 -4.65 -9.19
N TYR A 596 8.18 -5.33 -8.07
CA TYR A 596 7.16 -6.12 -7.36
C TYR A 596 6.00 -5.25 -6.88
N ASN A 597 6.28 -4.02 -6.43
CA ASN A 597 5.25 -3.10 -5.97
C ASN A 597 4.26 -2.74 -7.10
N LEU A 598 4.76 -2.40 -8.28
CA LEU A 598 3.91 -2.09 -9.44
C LEU A 598 3.09 -3.30 -9.92
N ILE A 599 3.65 -4.51 -9.84
CA ILE A 599 2.94 -5.73 -10.23
C ILE A 599 1.82 -6.03 -9.23
N ALA A 600 2.14 -6.02 -7.94
CA ALA A 600 1.18 -6.29 -6.88
C ALA A 600 0.06 -5.23 -6.85
N ASP A 601 0.36 -3.97 -7.14
CA ASP A 601 -0.64 -2.91 -7.35
C ASP A 601 -1.64 -3.31 -8.43
N GLY A 602 -1.15 -3.74 -9.59
CA GLY A 602 -2.03 -4.15 -10.67
C GLY A 602 -2.72 -5.50 -10.46
N TRP A 603 -2.25 -6.36 -9.54
CA TRP A 603 -3.01 -7.54 -9.11
C TRP A 603 -4.14 -7.17 -8.18
N LEU A 604 -3.87 -6.30 -7.21
CA LEU A 604 -4.87 -5.86 -6.23
C LEU A 604 -5.97 -5.05 -6.89
N ARG A 605 -5.60 -4.06 -7.71
CA ARG A 605 -6.51 -3.04 -8.25
C ARG A 605 -6.79 -3.19 -9.74
N GLY A 606 -6.08 -4.08 -10.43
CA GLY A 606 -6.17 -4.28 -11.88
C GLY A 606 -5.10 -3.50 -12.64
N PRO A 607 -4.82 -3.86 -13.91
CA PRO A 607 -5.53 -4.85 -14.72
C PRO A 607 -4.89 -6.25 -14.73
N TYR A 608 -3.89 -6.50 -13.87
CA TYR A 608 -3.03 -7.69 -13.94
C TYR A 608 -3.55 -8.88 -13.12
N ALA A 609 -4.79 -8.86 -12.64
CA ALA A 609 -5.50 -10.04 -12.17
C ALA A 609 -6.93 -10.04 -12.71
N LYS A 610 -7.48 -11.24 -12.97
CA LYS A 610 -8.79 -11.40 -13.62
C LYS A 610 -9.75 -12.25 -12.77
N PRO A 611 -10.79 -11.64 -12.15
CA PRO A 611 -10.91 -10.21 -11.81
C PRO A 611 -9.77 -9.75 -10.87
N SER A 612 -9.65 -8.44 -10.61
CA SER A 612 -8.66 -7.97 -9.64
C SER A 612 -8.96 -8.51 -8.23
N ILE A 613 -7.95 -8.59 -7.37
CA ILE A 613 -8.11 -9.20 -6.04
C ILE A 613 -9.09 -8.38 -5.19
N MET A 614 -9.05 -7.05 -5.29
CA MET A 614 -9.91 -6.12 -4.54
C MET A 614 -11.22 -5.78 -5.27
N GLN A 615 -11.49 -6.38 -6.44
CA GLN A 615 -12.80 -6.21 -7.06
C GLN A 615 -13.84 -6.96 -6.21
N TRP A 616 -14.62 -6.19 -5.45
CA TRP A 616 -15.77 -6.67 -4.71
C TRP A 616 -16.89 -6.96 -5.70
N SER A 617 -17.36 -8.21 -5.71
CA SER A 617 -18.53 -8.68 -6.48
C SER A 617 -19.77 -8.69 -5.62
#